data_AF-A0A948RBG1-F1
#
_entry.id   AF-A0A948RBG1-F1
#
_cell.length_a   1.000
_cell.length_b   1.000
_cell.length_c   1.000
_cell.angle_alpha   90.00
_cell.angle_beta   90.00
_cell.angle_gamma   90.00
#
_symmetry.space_group_name_H-M   'P 1'
#
loop_
_entity.id
_entity.type
_entity.pdbx_description
1 polymer ?
#
loop_
_entity_poly.entity_id
_entity_poly.type
_entity_poly.pdbx_seq_one_letter_code
_entity_poly.pdbx_strand_id
1 'polypeptide(L)' 'MRLFATDLYRNFAIGFVGGALLVAGANADSWGSKLSSPAQAAETLKAPAPSAEFVIAR' A
#
# COMPACT_ATOMS: atom_id res chain seq x y z
N MET A 1 -1.69 20.60 35.43
CA MET A 1 -1.08 19.32 34.99
C MET A 1 -0.27 19.47 33.70
N ARG A 2 0.63 20.47 33.58
CA ARG A 2 1.41 20.70 32.34
C ARG A 2 2.79 20.02 32.34
N LEU A 3 3.29 19.63 33.51
CA LEU A 3 4.63 19.03 33.66
C LEU A 3 4.71 17.60 33.12
N PHE A 4 3.65 16.79 33.26
CA PHE A 4 3.63 15.39 32.79
C PHE A 4 3.32 15.24 31.30
N ALA A 5 2.71 16.24 30.67
CA ALA A 5 2.28 16.16 29.27
C ALA A 5 3.47 16.21 28.28
N THR A 6 4.48 17.03 28.58
CA THR A 6 5.67 17.16 27.74
C THR A 6 6.49 15.88 27.72
N ASP A 7 6.68 15.24 28.89
CA ASP A 7 7.40 13.97 28.99
C ASP A 7 6.62 12.83 28.36
N LEU A 8 5.29 12.80 28.53
CA LEU A 8 4.43 11.82 27.86
C LEU A 8 4.53 11.94 26.34
N TYR A 9 4.39 13.15 25.80
CA TYR A 9 4.47 13.37 24.36
C TYR A 9 5.86 12.99 23.82
N ARG A 10 6.93 13.35 24.53
CA ARG A 10 8.30 13.02 24.12
C ARG A 10 8.53 11.51 24.10
N ASN A 11 8.16 10.80 25.16
CA ASN A 11 8.36 9.35 25.25
C ASN A 11 7.48 8.61 24.24
N PHE A 12 6.23 9.04 24.07
CA PHE A 12 5.34 8.52 23.03
C PHE A 12 5.92 8.75 21.64
N ALA A 13 6.37 9.96 21.32
CA ALA A 13 6.91 10.29 20.00
C ALA A 13 8.16 9.46 19.69
N ILE A 14 9.07 9.30 20.65
CA ILE A 14 10.28 8.47 20.46
C ILE A 14 9.89 7.01 20.21
N GLY A 15 9.02 6.45 21.05
CA GLY A 15 8.56 5.06 20.89
C GLY A 15 7.78 4.85 19.59
N PHE A 16 6.93 5.80 19.22
CA PHE A 16 6.15 5.78 17.99
C PHE A 16 7.05 5.84 16.76
N VAL A 17 8.00 6.78 16.70
CA VAL A 17 8.95 6.89 15.58
C VAL A 17 9.81 5.63 15.48
N GLY A 18 10.33 5.14 16.60
CA GLY A 18 11.10 3.88 16.63
C GLY A 18 10.29 2.70 16.12
N GLY A 19 9.08 2.52 16.63
CA GLY A 19 8.17 1.44 16.19
C GLY A 19 7.76 1.57 14.73
N ALA A 20 7.44 2.78 14.27
CA ALA A 20 7.08 3.05 12.89
C ALA A 20 8.22 2.70 11.93
N LEU A 21 9.47 3.08 12.28
CA LEU A 21 10.65 2.73 11.48
C LEU A 21 10.90 1.23 11.44
N LEU A 22 10.72 0.51 12.56
CA LEU A 22 10.84 -0.95 12.59
C LEU A 22 9.79 -1.63 11.70
N VAL A 23 8.52 -1.22 11.81
CA VAL A 23 7.43 -1.78 10.99
C VAL A 23 7.63 -1.45 9.51
N ALA A 24 8.01 -0.21 9.19
CA ALA A 24 8.30 0.20 7.83
C ALA A 24 9.46 -0.59 7.23
N GLY A 25 10.57 -0.72 7.96
CA GLY A 25 11.72 -1.53 7.53
C GLY A 25 11.37 -3.00 7.32
N ALA A 26 10.63 -3.61 8.27
CA ALA A 26 10.21 -5.01 8.16
C ALA A 26 9.25 -5.28 6.99
N ASN A 27 8.55 -4.25 6.48
CA ASN A 27 7.60 -4.37 5.38
C ASN A 27 8.08 -3.73 4.08
N ALA A 28 9.31 -3.20 4.02
CA ALA A 28 9.82 -2.39 2.92
C ALA A 28 9.70 -3.12 1.56
N ASP A 29 10.04 -4.40 1.52
CA ASP A 29 9.96 -5.22 0.30
C ASP A 29 8.51 -5.49 -0.14
N SER A 30 7.55 -5.47 0.79
CA SER A 30 6.12 -5.72 0.49
C SER A 30 5.38 -4.49 -0.03
N TRP A 31 5.98 -3.30 0.05
CA TRP A 31 5.31 -2.07 -0.32
C TRP A 31 5.14 -1.93 -1.82
N GLY A 32 6.10 -2.41 -2.63
CA GLY A 32 5.99 -2.38 -4.09
C GLY A 32 4.79 -3.15 -4.64
N SER A 33 4.45 -4.30 -4.05
CA SER A 33 3.28 -5.09 -4.46
C SER A 33 1.96 -4.47 -4.00
N LYS A 34 1.93 -3.78 -2.85
CA LYS A 34 0.73 -3.10 -2.32
C LYS A 34 0.49 -1.70 -2.91
N LEU A 35 1.53 -1.03 -3.41
CA LEU A 35 1.49 0.27 -4.10
C LEU A 35 1.44 0.13 -5.64
N SER A 36 1.35 -1.11 -6.15
CA SER A 36 1.19 -1.35 -7.58
C SER A 36 -0.05 -0.61 -8.10
N SER A 37 0.04 -0.13 -9.35
CA SER A 37 -1.06 0.54 -10.03
C SER A 37 -2.36 -0.27 -9.86
N PRO A 38 -3.52 0.37 -9.61
CA PRO A 38 -4.80 -0.34 -9.52
C PRO A 38 -5.06 -1.26 -10.72
N ALA A 39 -4.49 -0.94 -11.88
CA ALA A 39 -4.56 -1.77 -13.09
C ALA A 39 -3.82 -3.12 -12.98
N GLN A 40 -2.81 -3.23 -12.11
CA GLN A 40 -2.06 -4.45 -11.82
C GLN A 40 -2.64 -5.23 -10.62
N ALA A 41 -3.34 -4.52 -9.71
CA ALA A 41 -4.02 -5.14 -8.57
C ALA A 41 -5.39 -5.72 -8.94
N ALA A 42 -5.99 -5.25 -10.04
CA ALA A 42 -7.20 -5.84 -10.61
C ALA A 42 -6.85 -7.14 -11.33
N GLU A 43 -7.50 -8.23 -10.93
CA GLU A 43 -7.39 -9.51 -11.62
C GLU A 43 -7.86 -9.34 -13.08
N THR A 44 -7.01 -9.68 -14.05
CA THR A 44 -7.36 -9.55 -15.47
C THR A 44 -8.49 -10.51 -15.80
N LEU A 45 -9.73 -10.02 -15.82
CA LEU A 45 -10.88 -10.76 -16.32
C LEU A 45 -10.62 -11.09 -17.78
N LYS A 46 -10.48 -12.39 -18.09
CA LYS A 46 -10.35 -12.88 -19.46
C LYS A 46 -11.69 -12.66 -20.16
N ALA A 47 -11.82 -11.54 -20.85
CA ALA A 47 -12.99 -11.27 -21.67
C ALA A 47 -13.13 -12.39 -22.72
N PRO A 48 -14.36 -12.88 -22.99
CA PRO A 48 -14.61 -13.78 -24.10
C PRO A 48 -14.06 -13.18 -25.40
N ALA A 49 -13.49 -14.01 -26.26
CA ALA A 49 -13.05 -13.56 -27.58
C ALA A 49 -14.25 -12.95 -28.33
N PRO A 50 -14.05 -11.84 -29.08
CA PRO A 50 -15.11 -11.22 -29.83
C PRO A 50 -15.72 -12.23 -30.82
N SER A 51 -17.05 -12.23 -30.95
CA SER A 51 -17.72 -13.06 -31.95
C SER A 51 -17.30 -12.64 -33.36
N ALA A 52 -17.28 -13.62 -34.27
CA ALA A 52 -16.78 -13.45 -35.64
C ALA A 52 -17.50 -12.35 -36.44
N GLU A 53 -18.72 -11.99 -36.02
CA GLU A 53 -19.51 -10.90 -36.61
C GLU A 53 -18.95 -9.48 -36.36
N PHE A 54 -18.03 -9.32 -35.40
CA PHE A 54 -17.38 -8.04 -35.08
C PHE A 54 -15.89 -7.98 -35.48
N VAL A 55 -15.37 -8.98 -36.18
CA VAL A 55 -13.98 -8.99 -36.65
C VAL A 55 -13.91 -8.25 -38.00
N ILE A 56 -13.30 -7.07 -38.00
CA ILE A 56 -12.98 -6.36 -39.25
C ILE A 56 -11.69 -6.98 -39.82
N ALA A 57 -11.84 -7.89 -40.78
CA ALA A 57 -10.71 -8.40 -41.55
C ALA A 57 -10.18 -7.29 -42.49
N ARG A 58 -8.86 -7.10 -42.50
CA ARG A 58 -8.16 -6.20 -43.43
C ARG A 58 -7.72 -6.96 -44.67
#